data_AF-A0A2R7M5S1-F1
#
_entry.id   AF-A0A2R7M5S1-F1
#
_cell.length_a   1.000
_cell.length_b   1.000
_cell.length_c   1.000
_cell.angle_alpha   90.00
_cell.angle_beta   90.00
_cell.angle_gamma   90.00
#
_symmetry.space_group_name_H-M   'P 1'
#
loop_
_entity.id
_entity.type
_entity.pdbx_description
1 polymer ?
#
loop_
_entity_poly.entity_id
_entity_poly.type
_entity_poly.pdbx_seq_one_letter_code
_entity_poly.pdbx_strand_id
1 'polypeptide(L)'
;MNTQNIRIPQNLNNKNVQQIKTNTKMKNVIITSFILALVLSSCADKSQAPAAPAPPLLPVLAISSENTTTDAEYPASIQGTVDVEIRPQVSGNLERVFVDEGAYVSKGQTLFKINERPFREQLNNALANLHAAEAALINAQLEVDKL
;
A
#
# COMPACT_ATOMS: atom_id res chain seq x y z
N MET A 1 -25.34 38.91 69.21
CA MET A 1 -25.18 39.17 70.66
C MET A 1 -25.75 37.97 71.39
N ASN A 2 -25.12 37.27 72.32
CA ASN A 2 -23.93 37.53 73.13
C ASN A 2 -23.55 36.21 73.85
N THR A 3 -22.24 36.01 74.07
CA THR A 3 -21.56 35.30 75.20
C THR A 3 -21.98 33.86 75.57
N GLN A 4 -21.11 32.85 75.39
CA GLN A 4 -19.92 32.49 76.20
C GLN A 4 -20.23 31.71 77.50
N ASN A 5 -19.39 30.68 77.73
CA ASN A 5 -18.86 30.26 79.05
C ASN A 5 -19.81 29.54 80.04
N ILE A 6 -19.40 28.65 80.95
CA ILE A 6 -18.17 27.88 81.25
C ILE A 6 -18.49 26.94 82.43
N ARG A 7 -17.83 25.77 82.46
CA ARG A 7 -17.36 24.91 83.58
C ARG A 7 -18.24 24.56 84.82
N ILE A 8 -18.34 23.22 85.05
CA ILE A 8 -17.89 22.40 86.21
C ILE A 8 -17.88 23.12 87.58
N PRO A 9 -18.48 22.59 88.68
CA PRO A 9 -17.75 21.65 89.57
C PRO A 9 -18.55 20.66 90.43
N GLN A 10 -17.83 19.61 90.90
CA GLN A 10 -17.73 19.05 92.27
C GLN A 10 -19.06 18.81 93.03
N ASN A 11 -19.30 17.70 93.71
CA ASN A 11 -18.65 17.29 94.96
C ASN A 11 -19.56 16.15 95.48
N LEU A 12 -19.05 14.92 95.60
CA LEU A 12 -18.69 14.26 96.85
C LEU A 12 -19.86 13.80 97.75
N ASN A 13 -19.64 12.57 98.25
CA ASN A 13 -20.12 12.06 99.54
C ASN A 13 -21.60 11.59 99.56
N ASN A 14 -21.97 10.47 100.16
CA ASN A 14 -21.28 9.63 101.12
C ASN A 14 -22.08 8.33 101.32
N LYS A 15 -21.33 7.27 101.67
CA LYS A 15 -21.54 6.40 102.84
C LYS A 15 -21.94 4.95 102.59
N ASN A 16 -20.86 4.15 102.64
CA ASN A 16 -20.67 2.97 103.50
C ASN A 16 -21.42 1.69 103.11
N VAL A 17 -20.75 0.74 102.46
CA VAL A 17 -19.76 -0.23 103.00
C VAL A 17 -20.39 -1.19 104.00
N GLN A 18 -20.56 -2.43 103.58
CA GLN A 18 -20.17 -3.60 104.37
C GLN A 18 -19.57 -4.65 103.44
N GLN A 19 -18.37 -5.11 103.80
CA GLN A 19 -17.54 -6.12 103.14
C GLN A 19 -17.96 -7.54 103.56
N ILE A 20 -17.38 -8.59 102.94
CA ILE A 20 -16.71 -9.77 103.57
C ILE A 20 -16.72 -11.04 102.66
N LYS A 21 -15.51 -11.60 102.45
CA LYS A 21 -15.08 -13.01 102.16
C LYS A 21 -15.28 -13.70 100.79
N THR A 22 -14.21 -14.43 100.43
CA THR A 22 -13.85 -15.18 99.21
C THR A 22 -14.47 -16.59 99.10
N ASN A 23 -14.65 -17.12 97.88
CA ASN A 23 -15.01 -18.53 97.63
C ASN A 23 -14.42 -19.11 96.31
N THR A 24 -13.70 -20.24 96.41
CA THR A 24 -12.91 -20.93 95.36
C THR A 24 -13.69 -21.36 94.12
N LYS A 25 -15.02 -21.49 94.19
CA LYS A 25 -15.86 -21.81 93.01
C LYS A 25 -15.97 -20.65 92.01
N MET A 26 -15.69 -19.42 92.42
CA MET A 26 -15.78 -18.23 91.55
C MET A 26 -14.54 -18.06 90.65
N LYS A 27 -13.41 -18.68 91.00
CA LYS A 27 -12.16 -18.64 90.22
C LYS A 27 -12.24 -19.51 88.96
N ASN A 28 -12.92 -20.66 89.01
CA ASN A 28 -13.12 -21.55 87.85
C ASN A 28 -14.10 -20.98 86.80
N VAL A 29 -15.08 -20.16 87.22
CA VAL A 29 -16.00 -19.47 86.30
C VAL A 29 -15.28 -18.35 85.53
N ILE A 30 -14.38 -17.64 86.20
CA ILE A 30 -13.56 -16.60 85.55
C ILE A 30 -12.55 -17.23 84.57
N ILE A 31 -11.94 -18.37 84.93
CA ILE A 31 -11.01 -19.09 84.04
C ILE A 31 -11.72 -19.67 82.81
N THR A 32 -12.93 -20.23 82.97
CA THR A 32 -13.72 -20.75 81.83
C THR A 32 -14.25 -19.63 80.92
N SER A 33 -14.65 -18.48 81.48
CA SER A 33 -15.00 -17.29 80.70
C SER A 33 -13.81 -16.71 79.94
N PHE A 34 -12.61 -16.76 80.52
CA PHE A 34 -11.39 -16.29 79.87
C PHE A 34 -10.96 -17.22 78.74
N ILE A 35 -11.05 -18.54 78.93
CA ILE A 35 -10.77 -19.53 77.88
C ILE A 35 -11.77 -19.40 76.72
N LEU A 36 -13.06 -19.18 77.01
CA LEU A 36 -14.06 -18.97 75.97
C LEU A 36 -13.79 -17.67 75.18
N ALA A 37 -13.38 -16.60 75.85
CA ALA A 37 -12.96 -15.36 75.19
C ALA A 37 -11.71 -15.55 74.30
N LEU A 38 -10.75 -16.40 74.70
CA LEU A 38 -9.59 -16.74 73.87
C LEU A 38 -9.96 -17.55 72.62
N VAL A 39 -10.96 -18.44 72.71
CA VAL A 39 -11.44 -19.21 71.55
C VAL A 39 -12.20 -18.34 70.55
N LEU A 40 -12.96 -17.33 71.01
CA LEU A 40 -13.64 -16.37 70.13
C LEU A 40 -12.66 -15.41 69.44
N SER A 41 -11.56 -15.01 70.09
CA SER A 41 -10.52 -14.17 69.46
C SER A 41 -9.64 -14.89 68.44
N SER A 42 -9.72 -16.23 68.35
CA SER A 42 -8.99 -17.03 67.35
C SER A 42 -9.76 -17.20 66.03
N CYS A 43 -11.02 -16.72 65.96
CA CYS A 43 -11.87 -16.78 64.77
C CYS A 43 -12.09 -15.38 64.14
N ALA A 44 -11.07 -14.55 64.16
CA ALA A 44 -11.08 -13.26 63.49
C ALA A 44 -9.70 -12.98 62.88
N ASP A 45 -9.47 -13.53 61.69
CA ASP A 45 -8.69 -12.89 60.63
C ASP A 45 -8.64 -13.79 59.38
N LYS A 46 -9.66 -13.66 58.51
CA LYS A 46 -9.41 -13.85 57.09
C LYS A 46 -9.08 -12.47 56.53
N SER A 47 -7.79 -12.15 56.55
CA SER A 47 -7.26 -11.00 55.84
C SER A 47 -7.66 -11.14 54.37
N GLN A 48 -8.58 -10.27 53.95
CA GLN A 48 -9.03 -10.16 52.57
C GLN A 48 -7.79 -9.81 51.73
N ALA A 49 -7.41 -10.70 50.81
CA ALA A 49 -6.33 -10.40 49.87
C ALA A 49 -6.64 -9.06 49.17
N PRO A 50 -5.65 -8.15 49.02
CA PRO A 50 -5.87 -6.90 48.30
C PRO A 50 -6.45 -7.21 46.93
N ALA A 51 -7.54 -6.54 46.56
CA ALA A 51 -8.08 -6.65 45.21
C ALA A 51 -6.97 -6.29 44.22
N ALA A 52 -6.77 -7.13 43.21
CA ALA A 52 -5.76 -6.90 42.19
C ALA A 52 -5.93 -5.49 41.59
N PRO A 53 -4.83 -4.74 41.36
CA PRO A 53 -4.93 -3.39 40.81
C PRO A 53 -5.66 -3.43 39.46
N ALA A 54 -6.56 -2.47 39.27
CA ALA A 54 -7.31 -2.34 38.02
C ALA A 54 -6.33 -2.20 36.85
N PRO A 55 -6.59 -2.87 35.71
CA PRO A 55 -5.69 -2.82 34.57
C PRO A 55 -5.53 -1.37 34.07
N PRO A 56 -4.32 -0.98 33.64
CA PRO A 56 -4.08 0.37 33.17
C PRO A 56 -4.96 0.67 31.94
N LEU A 57 -5.63 1.83 31.96
CA LEU A 57 -6.38 2.31 30.82
C LEU A 57 -5.39 2.80 29.75
N LEU A 58 -5.40 2.13 28.60
CA LEU A 58 -4.56 2.48 27.47
C LEU A 58 -5.36 3.35 26.49
N PRO A 59 -4.75 4.37 25.88
CA PRO A 59 -5.40 5.13 24.82
C PRO A 59 -5.69 4.22 23.62
N VAL A 60 -6.94 4.25 23.16
CA VAL A 60 -7.40 3.50 21.99
C VAL A 60 -7.85 4.47 20.90
N LEU A 61 -7.60 4.08 19.64
CA LEU A 61 -8.08 4.80 18.47
C LEU A 61 -9.14 3.96 17.77
N ALA A 62 -10.32 4.56 17.52
CA ALA A 62 -11.37 3.93 16.73
C ALA A 62 -11.05 4.08 15.24
N ILE A 63 -10.97 2.97 14.51
CA ILE A 63 -10.71 2.94 13.07
C ILE A 63 -12.05 2.92 12.34
N SER A 64 -12.25 3.84 11.40
CA SER A 64 -13.36 3.85 10.45
C SER A 64 -12.88 3.35 9.09
N SER A 65 -13.65 2.48 8.44
CA SER A 65 -13.34 2.00 7.10
C SER A 65 -13.98 2.93 6.08
N GLU A 66 -13.16 3.48 5.20
CA GLU A 66 -13.60 4.27 4.05
C GLU A 66 -13.05 3.62 2.78
N ASN A 67 -13.84 3.65 1.71
CA ASN A 67 -13.39 3.15 0.41
C ASN A 67 -12.46 4.19 -0.22
N THR A 68 -11.22 3.79 -0.49
CA THR A 68 -10.25 4.60 -1.19
C THR A 68 -9.81 3.89 -2.46
N THR A 69 -9.58 4.65 -3.52
CA THR A 69 -9.01 4.17 -4.77
C THR A 69 -7.50 4.39 -4.74
N THR A 70 -6.75 3.32 -5.02
CA THR A 70 -5.29 3.40 -5.14
C THR A 70 -4.93 3.49 -6.61
N ASP A 71 -4.31 4.60 -6.99
CA ASP A 71 -3.76 4.75 -8.33
C ASP A 71 -2.39 4.07 -8.42
N ALA A 72 -2.09 3.48 -9.57
CA ALA A 72 -0.81 2.88 -9.85
C ALA A 72 -0.22 3.53 -11.10
N GLU A 73 0.97 4.12 -10.94
CA GLU A 73 1.72 4.70 -12.04
C GLU A 73 2.61 3.64 -12.68
N TYR A 74 2.53 3.56 -14.00
CA TYR A 74 3.36 2.66 -14.80
C TYR A 74 4.07 3.46 -15.88
N PRO A 75 5.36 3.19 -16.13
CA PRO A 75 6.05 3.78 -17.26
C PRO A 75 5.39 3.29 -18.56
N ALA A 76 5.05 4.23 -19.43
CA ALA A 76 4.53 3.96 -20.76
C ALA A 76 5.39 4.63 -21.82
N SER A 77 5.54 3.99 -22.97
CA SER A 77 6.20 4.55 -24.14
C SER A 77 5.18 4.74 -25.25
N ILE A 78 5.18 5.91 -25.88
CA ILE A 78 4.29 6.25 -26.99
C ILE A 78 5.06 6.06 -28.29
N GLN A 79 4.43 5.40 -29.26
CA GLN A 79 4.98 5.15 -30.59
C GLN A 79 4.00 5.65 -31.64
N GLY A 80 4.52 6.01 -32.82
CA GLY A 80 3.67 6.34 -33.97
C GLY A 80 2.79 5.15 -34.33
N THR A 81 1.56 5.39 -34.77
CA THR A 81 0.66 4.32 -35.24
C THR A 81 1.31 3.50 -36.37
N VAL A 82 2.13 4.16 -37.17
CA VAL A 82 2.94 3.56 -38.23
C VAL A 82 4.31 4.23 -38.20
N ASP A 83 5.35 3.42 -38.04
CA ASP A 83 6.75 3.85 -38.16
C ASP A 83 7.37 3.10 -39.33
N VAL A 84 7.90 3.84 -40.31
CA VAL A 84 8.45 3.27 -41.55
C VAL A 84 9.79 3.91 -41.84
N GLU A 85 10.83 3.09 -41.76
CA GLU A 85 12.17 3.46 -42.19
C GLU A 85 12.27 3.36 -43.72
N ILE A 86 12.59 4.48 -44.37
CA ILE A 86 12.76 4.53 -45.82
C ILE A 86 14.14 4.01 -46.19
N ARG A 87 14.18 2.90 -46.95
CA ARG A 87 15.42 2.29 -47.44
C ARG A 87 15.41 2.23 -48.98
N PRO A 88 16.54 2.50 -49.65
CA PRO A 88 16.63 2.33 -51.09
C PRO A 88 16.49 0.85 -51.46
N GLN A 89 15.63 0.54 -52.43
CA GLN A 89 15.43 -0.84 -52.92
C GLN A 89 16.55 -1.30 -53.87
N VAL A 90 17.30 -0.36 -54.44
CA VAL A 90 18.38 -0.62 -55.38
C VAL A 90 19.65 0.07 -54.91
N SER A 91 20.79 -0.52 -55.22
CA SER A 91 22.09 0.09 -54.95
C SER A 91 22.38 1.20 -55.95
N GLY A 92 23.07 2.25 -55.48
CA GLY A 92 23.49 3.34 -56.33
C GLY A 92 23.89 4.57 -55.54
N ASN A 93 24.52 5.52 -56.23
CA ASN A 93 24.89 6.79 -55.65
C ASN A 93 23.68 7.73 -55.60
N LEU A 94 23.53 8.45 -54.50
CA LEU A 94 22.50 9.47 -54.35
C LEU A 94 22.82 10.66 -55.27
N GLU A 95 21.89 11.01 -56.15
CA GLU A 95 22.01 12.15 -57.07
C GLU A 95 21.43 13.42 -56.44
N ARG A 96 20.27 13.32 -55.79
CA ARG A 96 19.56 14.48 -55.23
C ARG A 96 18.62 14.09 -54.08
N VAL A 97 18.48 15.01 -53.12
CA VAL A 97 17.48 14.99 -52.06
C VAL A 97 16.42 16.05 -52.39
N PHE A 98 15.14 15.72 -52.29
CA PHE A 98 14.03 16.63 -52.65
C PHE A 98 13.21 17.11 -51.45
N VAL A 99 13.52 16.63 -50.24
CA VAL A 99 12.74 16.89 -49.04
C VAL A 99 13.67 17.29 -47.91
N ASP A 100 13.27 18.31 -47.17
CA ASP A 100 13.98 18.81 -46.00
C ASP A 100 13.66 17.97 -44.75
N GLU A 101 14.58 17.95 -43.80
CA GLU A 101 14.42 17.21 -42.55
C GLU A 101 13.20 17.70 -41.75
N GLY A 102 12.37 16.77 -41.29
CA GLY A 102 11.14 17.07 -40.54
C GLY A 102 9.95 17.55 -41.37
N ALA A 103 10.10 17.66 -42.69
CA ALA A 103 8.99 18.05 -43.57
C ALA A 103 7.92 16.95 -43.67
N TYR A 104 6.65 17.38 -43.80
CA TYR A 104 5.54 16.47 -44.06
C TYR A 104 5.57 15.99 -45.52
N VAL A 105 5.40 14.68 -45.73
CA VAL A 105 5.44 14.05 -47.06
C VAL A 105 4.17 13.26 -47.35
N SER A 106 3.77 13.26 -48.62
CA SER A 106 2.61 12.50 -49.09
C SER A 106 3.02 11.18 -49.75
N LYS A 107 2.11 10.20 -49.77
CA LYS A 107 2.33 8.93 -50.47
C LYS A 107 2.62 9.17 -51.95
N GLY A 108 3.71 8.57 -52.45
CA GLY A 108 4.14 8.68 -53.84
C GLY A 108 5.00 9.91 -54.16
N GLN A 109 5.22 10.80 -53.19
CA GLN A 109 6.14 11.92 -53.35
C GLN A 109 7.57 11.43 -53.51
N THR A 110 8.30 11.98 -54.47
CA THR A 110 9.72 11.68 -54.65
C THR A 110 10.54 12.29 -53.52
N LEU A 111 11.22 11.45 -52.76
CA LEU A 111 12.07 11.88 -51.64
C LEU A 111 13.53 12.00 -52.06
N PHE A 112 14.01 11.02 -52.81
CA PHE A 112 15.41 10.86 -53.19
C PHE A 112 15.54 10.44 -54.65
N LYS A 113 16.52 10.96 -55.37
CA LYS A 113 16.92 10.45 -56.68
C LYS A 113 18.23 9.69 -56.57
N ILE A 114 18.23 8.43 -56.99
CA ILE A 114 19.45 7.63 -57.19
C ILE A 114 19.90 7.82 -58.65
N ASN A 115 21.21 7.82 -58.88
CA ASN A 115 21.79 7.93 -60.23
C ASN A 115 21.24 6.82 -61.15
N GLU A 116 20.48 7.24 -62.15
CA GLU A 116 19.72 6.35 -63.03
C GLU A 116 20.52 5.77 -64.19
N ARG A 117 21.71 6.29 -64.49
CA ARG A 117 22.51 5.89 -65.68
C ARG A 117 22.66 4.37 -65.83
N PRO A 118 23.14 3.60 -64.83
CA PRO A 118 23.30 2.15 -65.01
C PRO A 118 21.96 1.44 -65.27
N PHE A 119 20.87 1.91 -64.68
CA PHE A 119 19.53 1.34 -64.89
C PHE A 119 18.97 1.72 -66.27
N ARG A 120 19.27 2.93 -66.75
CA ARG A 120 18.87 3.39 -68.09
C ARG A 120 19.55 2.57 -69.18
N GLU A 121 20.85 2.28 -69.03
CA GLU A 121 21.55 1.45 -69.99
C GLU A 121 21.04 0.00 -69.97
N GLN A 122 20.75 -0.56 -68.80
CA GLN A 122 20.13 -1.89 -68.69
C GLN A 122 18.76 -1.93 -69.37
N LEU A 123 17.94 -0.89 -69.18
CA LEU A 123 16.65 -0.75 -69.85
C LEU A 123 16.82 -0.70 -71.38
N ASN A 124 17.75 0.12 -71.87
CA ASN A 124 18.03 0.23 -73.31
C ASN A 124 18.45 -1.11 -73.92
N ASN A 125 19.32 -1.86 -73.23
CA ASN A 125 19.74 -3.20 -73.64
C ASN A 125 18.56 -4.18 -73.68
N ALA A 126 17.69 -4.16 -72.67
CA ALA A 126 16.51 -5.01 -72.62
C ALA A 126 15.52 -4.69 -73.75
N LEU A 127 15.31 -3.40 -74.05
CA LEU A 127 14.47 -2.96 -75.16
C LEU A 127 15.05 -3.36 -76.52
N ALA A 128 16.37 -3.24 -76.72
CA ALA A 128 17.02 -3.69 -77.94
C ALA A 128 16.84 -5.20 -78.16
N ASN A 129 16.96 -6.01 -77.10
CA ASN A 129 16.71 -7.44 -77.15
C ASN A 129 15.23 -7.77 -77.46
N LEU A 130 14.30 -7.01 -76.88
CA LEU A 130 12.87 -7.14 -77.18
C LEU A 130 12.60 -6.88 -78.67
N HIS A 131 13.09 -5.77 -79.21
CA HIS A 131 12.91 -5.43 -80.62
C HIS A 131 13.55 -6.45 -81.56
N ALA A 132 14.72 -7.00 -81.19
CA ALA A 132 15.36 -8.06 -81.97
C ALA A 132 14.51 -9.34 -81.99
N ALA A 133 13.91 -9.71 -80.86
CA ALA A 133 13.01 -10.86 -80.77
C ALA A 133 11.71 -10.63 -81.55
N GLU A 134 11.13 -9.43 -81.48
CA GLU A 134 9.96 -9.04 -82.27
C GLU A 134 10.25 -9.11 -83.77
N ALA A 135 11.41 -8.60 -84.21
CA ALA A 135 11.85 -8.69 -85.60
C ALA A 135 12.03 -10.15 -86.05
N ALA A 136 12.61 -10.99 -85.20
CA ALA A 136 12.77 -12.42 -85.48
C ALA A 136 11.42 -13.14 -85.59
N LEU A 137 10.45 -12.80 -84.71
CA LEU A 137 9.09 -13.33 -84.76
C LEU A 137 8.39 -12.93 -86.06
N ILE A 138 8.48 -11.65 -86.44
CA ILE A 138 7.90 -11.16 -87.70
C ILE A 138 8.52 -11.90 -88.89
N ASN A 139 9.85 -12.06 -88.91
CA ASN A 139 10.52 -12.80 -89.98
C ASN A 139 10.06 -14.26 -90.05
N ALA A 140 9.94 -14.94 -88.91
CA ALA A 140 9.46 -16.32 -88.85
C ALA A 140 7.99 -16.44 -89.33
N GLN A 141 7.13 -15.49 -88.96
CA GLN A 141 5.75 -15.47 -89.44
C GLN A 141 5.68 -15.27 -90.97
N LEU A 142 6.48 -14.33 -91.49
CA LEU A 142 6.57 -14.08 -92.94
C LEU A 142 7.12 -15.28 -93.72
N GLU A 143 7.94 -16.13 -93.10
CA GLU A 143 8.44 -17.37 -93.72
C GLU A 143 7.35 -18.44 -93.79
N VAL A 144 6.54 -18.57 -92.73
CA VAL A 144 5.39 -19.50 -92.69
C VAL A 144 4.30 -19.08 -93.67
N ASP A 145 3.96 -17.78 -93.74
CA ASP A 145 2.90 -17.26 -94.60
C ASP A 145 3.21 -17.40 -96.11
N LYS A 146 4.48 -17.63 -96.48
CA LYS A 146 4.93 -17.82 -97.87
C LYS A 146 4.79 -19.26 -98.37
N LEU A 147 4.54 -20.22 -97.48
CA LEU A 147 4.34 -21.64 -97.81
C LEU A 147 2.88 -21.93 -98.13
#